data_AF-A0A1J7GF20-F1
#
_entry.id   AF-A0A1J7GF20-F1
#
_cell.length_a   1.000
_cell.length_b   1.000
_cell.length_c   1.000
_cell.angle_alpha   90.00
_cell.angle_beta   90.00
_cell.angle_gamma   90.00
#
_symmetry.space_group_name_H-M   'P 1'
#
loop_
_entity.id
_entity.type
_entity.pdbx_description
1 polymer ?
#
loop_
_entity_poly.entity_id
_entity_poly.type
_entity_poly.pdbx_seq_one_letter_code
_entity_poly.pdbx_strand_id
1 'polypeptide(L)'
;MHLSENEGIEGKSFVVTGGLGFVGSSLCLELIRRGARNVRAFDLRSSSPFSKLLIENGVHCIQGDVVRKRDVERAFRGADCVFHLASFGMSGKEMLQFGRVDDVNINGTCLVIDVCLELGVKRLVYCSTYNVVFGGQEIVNGNEALPYLSIDQHADPYGRSKSIAEQFVLKNNGCPFKNKSGGCLYTCAVRPAAIYGPGEDRHLPRIISTARLGLLLFRVGDKTVKSDWVYVDNLVLALILASMGLLDDIPGKEKHPVAAGQAYFISDGSPVNTFEFLQPLLKSLGYGIPKTSLAVNHALVLGKICWFFYTILYPWLNRWWLPQPFILPSEVHKVGVTHYFSYLKAKEEIGYVPMVTPKEGMASTISYWQERKEIVDGPSIYAWLFCILGMVSLFCAAYLPGDTGIVSILRAICLFQFRSMWMTRLVFLLGTAAHIFEGIYAWHLAKRVDPANARGWFWQTFALGYFSLRFLLKRARK
;
A
#
# COMPACT_ATOMS: atom_id res chain seq x y z
N MET A 1 -25.70 -19.00 -1.81
CA MET A 1 -26.39 -18.22 -2.87
C MET A 1 -26.05 -18.83 -4.22
N HIS A 2 -27.00 -19.42 -4.95
CA HIS A 2 -26.78 -19.94 -6.31
C HIS A 2 -27.23 -18.90 -7.34
N LEU A 3 -26.49 -17.79 -7.47
CA LEU A 3 -26.65 -16.89 -8.62
C LEU A 3 -25.70 -17.35 -9.72
N SER A 4 -26.05 -17.05 -10.99
CA SER A 4 -25.08 -17.20 -12.08
C SER A 4 -23.87 -16.29 -11.83
N GLU A 5 -22.69 -16.64 -12.34
CA GLU A 5 -21.46 -15.87 -12.09
C GLU A 5 -21.57 -14.40 -12.53
N ASN A 6 -22.47 -14.10 -13.49
CA ASN A 6 -22.67 -12.79 -14.10
C ASN A 6 -23.95 -12.07 -13.66
N GLU A 7 -24.75 -12.68 -12.77
CA GLU A 7 -26.04 -12.14 -12.35
C GLU A 7 -25.91 -10.73 -11.76
N GLY A 8 -26.73 -9.79 -12.22
CA GLY A 8 -26.68 -8.39 -11.78
C GLY A 8 -25.41 -7.62 -12.19
N ILE A 9 -24.54 -8.23 -13.03
CA ILE A 9 -23.36 -7.63 -13.65
C ILE A 9 -23.56 -7.43 -15.15
N GLU A 10 -23.99 -8.48 -15.85
CA GLU A 10 -24.16 -8.44 -17.30
C GLU A 10 -25.12 -7.31 -17.73
N GLY A 11 -24.72 -6.52 -18.73
CA GLY A 11 -25.53 -5.43 -19.25
C GLY A 11 -25.67 -4.19 -18.34
N LYS A 12 -25.11 -4.21 -17.13
CA LYS A 12 -25.18 -3.11 -16.15
C LYS A 12 -24.02 -2.11 -16.26
N SER A 13 -24.20 -0.93 -15.69
CA SER A 13 -23.22 0.16 -15.65
C SER A 13 -22.65 0.34 -14.24
N PHE A 14 -21.33 0.33 -14.11
CA PHE A 14 -20.62 0.41 -12.84
C PHE A 14 -19.70 1.60 -12.75
N VAL A 15 -19.56 2.15 -11.55
CA VAL A 15 -18.52 3.13 -11.22
C VAL A 15 -17.67 2.59 -10.08
N VAL A 16 -16.36 2.63 -10.26
CA VAL A 16 -15.38 2.30 -9.22
C VAL A 16 -14.61 3.56 -8.87
N THR A 17 -14.89 4.15 -7.70
CA THR A 17 -14.06 5.25 -7.18
C THR A 17 -12.72 4.68 -6.70
N GLY A 18 -11.60 5.37 -6.94
CA GLY A 18 -10.28 4.77 -6.77
C GLY A 18 -9.97 3.70 -7.83
N GLY A 19 -10.65 3.75 -8.99
CA GLY A 19 -10.59 2.73 -10.04
C GLY A 19 -9.22 2.59 -10.73
N LEU A 20 -8.31 3.55 -10.55
CA LEU A 20 -6.93 3.43 -11.05
C LEU A 20 -5.98 2.85 -9.99
N GLY A 21 -6.46 2.52 -8.79
CA GLY A 21 -5.68 1.93 -7.70
C GLY A 21 -5.65 0.41 -7.78
N PHE A 22 -4.76 -0.22 -7.00
CA PHE A 22 -4.51 -1.66 -7.03
C PHE A 22 -5.79 -2.53 -7.05
N VAL A 23 -6.67 -2.40 -6.04
CA VAL A 23 -7.92 -3.17 -5.99
C VAL A 23 -8.92 -2.69 -7.05
N GLY A 24 -9.01 -1.37 -7.26
CA GLY A 24 -9.97 -0.76 -8.18
C GLY A 24 -9.75 -1.19 -9.62
N SER A 25 -8.50 -1.30 -10.07
CA SER A 25 -8.18 -1.75 -11.42
C SER A 25 -8.54 -3.21 -11.64
N SER A 26 -8.25 -4.09 -10.67
CA SER A 26 -8.63 -5.50 -10.77
C SER A 26 -10.16 -5.68 -10.78
N LEU A 27 -10.88 -4.91 -9.95
CA LEU A 27 -12.34 -4.91 -9.97
C LEU A 27 -12.91 -4.43 -11.30
N CYS A 28 -12.36 -3.35 -11.89
CA CYS A 28 -12.81 -2.86 -13.18
C CYS A 28 -12.66 -3.92 -14.29
N LEU A 29 -11.51 -4.60 -14.33
CA LEU A 29 -11.26 -5.66 -15.31
C LEU A 29 -12.20 -6.85 -15.12
N GLU A 30 -12.44 -7.25 -13.88
CA GLU A 30 -13.34 -8.37 -13.59
C GLU A 30 -14.81 -8.04 -13.94
N LEU A 31 -15.25 -6.79 -13.72
CA LEU A 31 -16.59 -6.35 -14.13
C LEU A 31 -16.75 -6.43 -15.66
N ILE A 32 -15.74 -6.00 -16.43
CA ILE A 32 -15.73 -6.15 -17.89
C ILE A 32 -15.78 -7.63 -18.28
N ARG A 33 -14.96 -8.48 -17.65
CA ARG A 33 -14.91 -9.93 -17.92
C ARG A 33 -16.28 -10.59 -17.73
N ARG A 34 -17.07 -10.12 -16.76
CA ARG A 34 -18.42 -10.60 -16.45
C ARG A 34 -19.53 -9.96 -17.30
N GLY A 35 -19.18 -9.22 -18.35
CA GLY A 35 -20.14 -8.68 -19.32
C GLY A 35 -20.81 -7.37 -18.90
N ALA A 36 -20.22 -6.60 -17.97
CA ALA A 36 -20.70 -5.26 -17.69
C ALA A 36 -20.73 -4.40 -18.96
N ARG A 37 -21.84 -3.68 -19.18
CA ARG A 37 -22.01 -2.82 -20.36
C ARG A 37 -21.09 -1.61 -20.33
N ASN A 38 -20.96 -0.99 -19.17
CA ASN A 38 -20.09 0.17 -18.96
C ASN A 38 -19.38 0.04 -17.61
N VAL A 39 -18.06 0.21 -17.59
CA VAL A 39 -17.29 0.29 -16.35
C VAL A 39 -16.50 1.59 -16.34
N ARG A 40 -16.67 2.38 -15.29
CA ARG A 40 -16.01 3.68 -15.14
C ARG A 40 -15.05 3.66 -13.97
N ALA A 41 -13.77 3.85 -14.24
CA ALA A 41 -12.74 4.02 -13.22
C ALA A 41 -12.64 5.52 -12.87
N PHE A 42 -13.18 5.94 -11.73
CA PHE A 42 -13.15 7.32 -11.25
C PHE A 42 -12.00 7.51 -10.25
N ASP A 43 -11.01 8.36 -10.55
CA ASP A 43 -9.83 8.54 -9.71
C ASP A 43 -9.30 9.98 -9.79
N LEU A 44 -8.65 10.44 -8.72
CA LEU A 44 -7.97 11.74 -8.68
C LEU A 44 -6.80 11.79 -9.68
N ARG A 45 -6.14 10.66 -9.87
CA ARG A 45 -5.01 10.53 -10.79
C ARG A 45 -5.51 10.53 -12.23
N SER A 46 -4.76 11.20 -13.10
CA SER A 46 -4.97 11.14 -14.55
C SER A 46 -4.50 9.81 -15.15
N SER A 47 -3.57 9.11 -14.51
CA SER A 47 -3.02 7.84 -14.97
C SER A 47 -2.41 7.02 -13.83
N SER A 48 -2.33 5.70 -14.02
CA SER A 48 -1.61 4.75 -13.18
C SER A 48 -0.93 3.68 -14.04
N PRO A 49 -0.09 2.79 -13.47
CA PRO A 49 0.48 1.66 -14.19
C PRO A 49 -0.57 0.72 -14.82
N PHE A 50 -1.83 0.80 -14.39
CA PHE A 50 -2.94 -0.01 -14.89
C PHE A 50 -3.72 0.68 -16.01
N SER A 51 -3.54 1.99 -16.23
CA SER A 51 -4.39 2.77 -17.15
C SER A 51 -4.41 2.22 -18.57
N LYS A 52 -3.25 1.79 -19.10
CA LYS A 52 -3.18 1.22 -20.45
C LYS A 52 -4.04 -0.05 -20.56
N LEU A 53 -3.84 -0.99 -19.63
CA LEU A 53 -4.59 -2.24 -19.58
C LEU A 53 -6.10 -2.00 -19.43
N LEU A 54 -6.50 -1.06 -18.58
CA LEU A 54 -7.90 -0.70 -18.36
C LEU A 54 -8.56 -0.17 -19.65
N ILE A 55 -7.90 0.77 -20.33
CA ILE A 55 -8.43 1.37 -21.57
C ILE A 55 -8.52 0.33 -22.69
N GLU A 56 -7.51 -0.52 -22.84
CA GLU A 56 -7.48 -1.60 -23.84
C GLU A 56 -8.61 -2.62 -23.64
N ASN A 57 -9.09 -2.80 -22.39
CA ASN A 57 -10.23 -3.66 -22.06
C ASN A 57 -11.57 -2.88 -22.01
N GLY A 58 -11.63 -1.64 -22.50
CA GLY A 58 -12.88 -0.89 -22.60
C GLY A 58 -13.36 -0.24 -21.30
N VAL A 59 -12.50 -0.09 -20.29
CA VAL A 59 -12.82 0.69 -19.08
C VAL A 59 -12.69 2.18 -19.36
N HIS A 60 -13.72 2.95 -18.97
CA HIS A 60 -13.75 4.39 -19.11
C HIS A 60 -13.07 5.06 -17.90
N CYS A 61 -11.82 5.49 -18.07
CA CYS A 61 -11.08 6.23 -17.04
C CYS A 61 -11.57 7.69 -16.96
N ILE A 62 -12.09 8.10 -15.80
CA ILE A 62 -12.59 9.45 -15.53
C ILE A 62 -11.74 10.08 -14.44
N GLN A 63 -11.01 11.14 -14.78
CA GLN A 63 -10.32 11.94 -13.78
C GLN A 63 -11.32 12.84 -13.03
N GLY A 64 -11.19 12.88 -11.72
CA GLY A 64 -11.86 13.86 -10.86
C GLY A 64 -11.71 13.51 -9.39
N ASP A 65 -12.20 14.40 -8.54
CA ASP A 65 -12.00 14.28 -7.10
C ASP A 65 -13.30 13.91 -6.37
N VAL A 66 -13.24 12.91 -5.48
CA VAL A 66 -14.39 12.49 -4.67
C VAL A 66 -14.86 13.60 -3.72
N VAL A 67 -14.01 14.59 -3.42
CA VAL A 67 -14.41 15.75 -2.61
C VAL A 67 -15.08 16.86 -3.44
N ARG A 68 -15.25 16.66 -4.76
CA ARG A 68 -15.89 17.62 -5.67
C ARG A 68 -17.20 17.04 -6.20
N LYS A 69 -18.33 17.52 -5.68
CA LYS A 69 -19.68 17.06 -6.06
C LYS A 69 -19.90 16.96 -7.58
N ARG A 70 -19.50 17.98 -8.35
CA ARG A 70 -19.62 17.99 -9.83
C ARG A 70 -18.89 16.83 -10.51
N ASP A 71 -17.74 16.42 -9.98
CA ASP A 71 -16.97 15.31 -10.54
C ASP A 71 -17.64 13.97 -10.24
N VAL A 72 -18.12 13.81 -9.00
CA VAL A 72 -18.88 12.63 -8.57
C VAL A 72 -20.17 12.49 -9.40
N GLU A 73 -20.94 13.57 -9.55
CA GLU A 73 -22.15 13.61 -10.40
C GLU A 73 -21.84 13.20 -11.84
N ARG A 74 -20.79 13.78 -12.45
CA ARG A 74 -20.38 13.44 -13.82
C ARG A 74 -20.07 11.95 -13.96
N ALA A 75 -19.34 11.37 -12.99
CA ALA A 75 -18.97 9.97 -13.03
C ALA A 75 -20.17 9.03 -12.82
N PHE A 76 -21.14 9.41 -11.99
CA PHE A 76 -22.21 8.53 -11.50
C PHE A 76 -23.46 8.48 -12.39
N ARG A 77 -23.62 9.39 -13.36
CA ARG A 77 -24.81 9.44 -14.23
C ARG A 77 -25.11 8.11 -14.91
N GLY A 78 -26.28 7.54 -14.62
CA GLY A 78 -26.73 6.27 -15.21
C GLY A 78 -25.97 5.04 -14.73
N ALA A 79 -25.31 5.10 -13.56
CA ALA A 79 -24.71 3.93 -12.91
C ALA A 79 -25.78 3.12 -12.16
N ASP A 80 -25.73 1.80 -12.28
CA ASP A 80 -26.56 0.86 -11.53
C ASP A 80 -25.96 0.55 -10.15
N CYS A 81 -24.62 0.58 -10.06
CA CYS A 81 -23.89 0.28 -8.84
C CYS A 81 -22.58 1.08 -8.75
N VAL A 82 -22.28 1.55 -7.54
CA VAL A 82 -21.04 2.24 -7.20
C VAL A 82 -20.25 1.39 -6.22
N PHE A 83 -18.99 1.14 -6.56
CA PHE A 83 -17.99 0.59 -5.66
C PHE A 83 -17.11 1.74 -5.12
N HIS A 84 -17.24 2.03 -3.84
CA HIS A 84 -16.51 3.12 -3.20
C HIS A 84 -15.20 2.63 -2.56
N LEU A 85 -14.10 2.65 -3.33
CA LEU A 85 -12.76 2.23 -2.91
C LEU A 85 -11.78 3.41 -2.73
N ALA A 86 -12.16 4.63 -3.15
CA ALA A 86 -11.33 5.81 -2.97
C ALA A 86 -11.09 6.08 -1.48
N SER A 87 -9.82 6.27 -1.12
CA SER A 87 -9.39 6.45 0.27
C SER A 87 -8.03 7.14 0.33
N PHE A 88 -7.76 7.79 1.47
CA PHE A 88 -6.49 8.42 1.78
C PHE A 88 -6.02 8.09 3.21
N GLY A 89 -4.69 8.07 3.44
CA GLY A 89 -4.13 7.96 4.80
C GLY A 89 -3.84 6.56 5.32
N MET A 90 -3.85 5.53 4.48
CA MET A 90 -3.71 4.13 4.93
C MET A 90 -2.32 3.79 5.50
N SER A 91 -1.26 4.45 5.00
CA SER A 91 0.13 4.16 5.40
C SER A 91 1.10 5.32 5.15
N GLY A 92 2.23 5.31 5.85
CA GLY A 92 3.34 6.24 5.64
C GLY A 92 3.00 7.70 5.99
N LYS A 93 3.59 8.65 5.26
CA LYS A 93 3.41 10.10 5.48
C LYS A 93 1.95 10.56 5.41
N GLU A 94 1.11 9.86 4.64
CA GLU A 94 -0.31 10.22 4.49
C GLU A 94 -1.09 10.04 5.81
N MET A 95 -0.65 9.12 6.69
CA MET A 95 -1.29 8.90 7.99
C MET A 95 -1.27 10.12 8.90
N LEU A 96 -0.31 11.03 8.67
CA LEU A 96 -0.16 12.25 9.46
C LEU A 96 -0.97 13.43 8.89
N GLN A 97 -1.65 13.26 7.75
CA GLN A 97 -2.42 14.32 7.07
C GLN A 97 -3.90 14.30 7.46
N PHE A 98 -4.18 14.50 8.75
CA PHE A 98 -5.52 14.38 9.36
C PHE A 98 -6.63 15.06 8.57
N GLY A 99 -6.48 16.35 8.23
CA GLY A 99 -7.52 17.09 7.51
C GLY A 99 -7.84 16.46 6.15
N ARG A 100 -6.81 16.08 5.39
CA ARG A 100 -7.00 15.41 4.09
C ARG A 100 -7.60 14.01 4.23
N VAL A 101 -7.28 13.30 5.31
CA VAL A 101 -7.89 12.00 5.64
C VAL A 101 -9.39 12.17 5.87
N ASP A 102 -9.81 13.16 6.65
CA ASP A 102 -11.22 13.43 6.90
C ASP A 102 -11.95 13.94 5.65
N ASP A 103 -11.33 14.84 4.89
CA ASP A 103 -11.91 15.36 3.65
C ASP A 103 -12.20 14.24 2.65
N VAL A 104 -11.24 13.34 2.42
CA VAL A 104 -11.41 12.26 1.44
C VAL A 104 -12.31 11.16 1.99
N ASN A 105 -12.03 10.65 3.19
CA ASN A 105 -12.69 9.43 3.67
C ASN A 105 -14.07 9.72 4.27
N ILE A 106 -14.30 10.88 4.90
CA ILE A 106 -15.59 11.23 5.51
C ILE A 106 -16.39 12.09 4.52
N ASN A 107 -15.90 13.29 4.20
CA ASN A 107 -16.66 14.24 3.38
C ASN A 107 -16.87 13.69 1.95
N GLY A 108 -15.85 13.06 1.36
CA GLY A 108 -15.97 12.37 0.08
C GLY A 108 -17.01 11.24 0.10
N THR A 109 -17.04 10.43 1.17
CA THR A 109 -18.07 9.38 1.32
C THR A 109 -19.47 9.96 1.44
N CYS A 110 -19.65 11.03 2.22
CA CYS A 110 -20.94 11.73 2.33
C CYS A 110 -21.42 12.25 0.97
N LEU A 111 -20.52 12.81 0.15
CA LEU A 111 -20.84 13.26 -1.22
C LEU A 111 -21.20 12.08 -2.14
N VAL A 112 -20.50 10.96 -2.03
CA VAL A 112 -20.82 9.73 -2.78
C VAL A 112 -22.25 9.26 -2.45
N ILE A 113 -22.62 9.21 -1.17
CA ILE A 113 -23.97 8.83 -0.73
C ILE A 113 -25.00 9.83 -1.27
N ASP A 114 -24.74 11.13 -1.11
CA ASP A 114 -25.64 12.21 -1.56
C ASP A 114 -25.94 12.11 -3.06
N VAL A 115 -24.90 11.95 -3.87
CA VAL A 115 -25.02 11.84 -5.33
C VAL A 115 -25.70 10.53 -5.74
N CYS A 116 -25.46 9.42 -5.03
CA CYS A 116 -26.20 8.18 -5.26
C CYS A 116 -27.71 8.40 -5.08
N LEU A 117 -28.12 9.08 -3.99
CA LEU A 117 -29.53 9.38 -3.72
C LEU A 117 -30.14 10.37 -4.73
N GLU A 118 -29.37 11.35 -5.20
CA GLU A 118 -29.83 12.33 -6.21
C GLU A 118 -29.99 11.71 -7.60
N LEU A 119 -29.06 10.85 -8.01
CA LEU A 119 -29.06 10.22 -9.34
C LEU A 119 -29.84 8.90 -9.38
N GLY A 120 -30.31 8.39 -8.25
CA GLY A 120 -31.05 7.13 -8.17
C GLY A 120 -30.18 5.90 -8.39
N VAL A 121 -28.92 5.95 -7.96
CA VAL A 121 -28.03 4.78 -7.97
C VAL A 121 -28.55 3.79 -6.93
N LYS A 122 -28.88 2.57 -7.36
CA LYS A 122 -29.52 1.58 -6.49
C LYS A 122 -28.59 0.93 -5.47
N ARG A 123 -27.32 0.73 -5.83
CA ARG A 123 -26.37 -0.08 -5.04
C ARG A 123 -25.09 0.68 -4.74
N LEU A 124 -24.69 0.70 -3.47
CA LEU A 124 -23.41 1.23 -3.01
C LEU A 124 -22.67 0.19 -2.17
N VAL A 125 -21.55 -0.32 -2.69
CA VAL A 125 -20.63 -1.19 -1.96
C VAL A 125 -19.45 -0.37 -1.48
N TYR A 126 -19.29 -0.25 -0.17
CA TYR A 126 -18.20 0.49 0.44
C TYR A 126 -17.04 -0.42 0.83
N CYS A 127 -15.84 -0.15 0.33
CA CYS A 127 -14.64 -0.85 0.77
C CYS A 127 -14.13 -0.21 2.06
N SER A 128 -14.48 -0.80 3.19
CA SER A 128 -14.06 -0.41 4.54
C SER A 128 -12.73 -1.08 4.91
N THR A 129 -12.53 -1.42 6.19
CA THR A 129 -11.31 -2.03 6.72
C THR A 129 -11.57 -2.67 8.09
N TYR A 130 -10.79 -3.68 8.47
CA TYR A 130 -10.85 -4.20 9.85
C TYR A 130 -10.42 -3.17 10.92
N ASN A 131 -9.72 -2.09 10.54
CA ASN A 131 -9.32 -1.02 11.46
C ASN A 131 -10.50 -0.24 12.08
N VAL A 132 -11.74 -0.49 11.63
CA VAL A 132 -12.95 0.08 12.26
C VAL A 132 -13.23 -0.51 13.65
N VAL A 133 -12.73 -1.73 13.92
CA VAL A 133 -12.83 -2.40 15.23
C VAL A 133 -11.48 -2.65 15.88
N PHE A 134 -10.35 -2.44 15.18
CA PHE A 134 -9.00 -2.72 15.69
C PHE A 134 -8.21 -1.43 15.97
N GLY A 135 -7.83 -1.24 17.24
CA GLY A 135 -7.09 -0.10 17.77
C GLY A 135 -5.79 -0.51 18.48
N GLY A 136 -5.37 -1.77 18.33
CA GLY A 136 -4.17 -2.32 18.97
C GLY A 136 -4.45 -3.29 20.12
N GLN A 137 -5.71 -3.66 20.36
CA GLN A 137 -6.11 -4.74 21.23
C GLN A 137 -6.06 -6.10 20.50
N GLU A 138 -5.88 -7.19 21.25
CA GLU A 138 -5.90 -8.53 20.69
C GLU A 138 -7.32 -8.92 20.23
N ILE A 139 -7.42 -9.49 19.01
CA ILE A 139 -8.66 -10.01 18.46
C ILE A 139 -8.39 -11.39 17.86
N VAL A 140 -9.02 -12.42 18.41
CA VAL A 140 -8.88 -13.80 17.96
C VAL A 140 -10.21 -14.24 17.36
N ASN A 141 -10.23 -14.47 16.04
CA ASN A 141 -11.43 -14.89 15.30
C ASN A 141 -12.64 -13.96 15.50
N GLY A 142 -12.40 -12.63 15.46
CA GLY A 142 -13.45 -11.62 15.62
C GLY A 142 -14.49 -11.68 14.51
N ASN A 143 -15.71 -11.21 14.75
CA ASN A 143 -16.78 -11.18 13.77
C ASN A 143 -17.50 -9.83 13.76
N GLU A 144 -18.56 -9.70 12.95
CA GLU A 144 -19.32 -8.46 12.76
C GLU A 144 -20.06 -7.96 14.01
N ALA A 145 -20.18 -8.78 15.07
CA ALA A 145 -20.76 -8.37 16.34
C ALA A 145 -19.80 -7.49 17.18
N LEU A 146 -18.53 -7.41 16.81
CA LEU A 146 -17.59 -6.50 17.45
C LEU A 146 -18.05 -5.04 17.28
N PRO A 147 -18.09 -4.25 18.38
CA PRO A 147 -18.50 -2.87 18.30
C PRO A 147 -17.47 -2.03 17.56
N TYR A 148 -17.94 -0.94 16.94
CA TYR A 148 -17.04 0.13 16.52
C TYR A 148 -16.25 0.66 17.71
N LEU A 149 -14.98 1.00 17.48
CA LEU A 149 -14.18 1.69 18.47
C LEU A 149 -14.74 3.09 18.74
N SER A 150 -14.54 3.58 19.97
CA SER A 150 -14.72 4.99 20.23
C SER A 150 -13.67 5.81 19.47
N ILE A 151 -13.98 7.07 19.22
CA ILE A 151 -13.16 7.97 18.38
C ILE A 151 -11.71 8.06 18.89
N ASP A 152 -11.53 8.05 20.21
CA ASP A 152 -10.25 8.13 20.93
C ASP A 152 -9.47 6.81 20.98
N GLN A 153 -10.11 5.67 20.69
CA GLN A 153 -9.49 4.34 20.71
C GLN A 153 -8.85 3.94 19.38
N HIS A 154 -9.07 4.71 18.31
CA HIS A 154 -8.44 4.42 17.03
C HIS A 154 -6.94 4.70 17.05
N ALA A 155 -6.15 3.72 16.60
CA ALA A 155 -4.69 3.82 16.53
C ALA A 155 -4.18 4.83 15.48
N ASP A 156 -5.01 5.19 14.50
CA ASP A 156 -4.67 6.15 13.46
C ASP A 156 -5.90 6.90 12.88
N PRO A 157 -5.70 8.06 12.23
CA PRO A 157 -6.78 8.85 11.64
C PRO A 157 -7.53 8.13 10.51
N TYR A 158 -6.86 7.20 9.82
CA TYR A 158 -7.48 6.43 8.74
C TYR A 158 -8.51 5.45 9.30
N GLY A 159 -8.17 4.65 10.31
CA GLY A 159 -9.11 3.76 10.99
C GLY A 159 -10.34 4.52 11.52
N ARG A 160 -10.11 5.67 12.17
CA ARG A 160 -11.17 6.56 12.66
C ARG A 160 -12.10 7.05 11.54
N SER A 161 -11.53 7.63 10.49
CA SER A 161 -12.31 8.19 9.38
C SER A 161 -13.09 7.11 8.62
N LYS A 162 -12.50 5.92 8.42
CA LYS A 162 -13.20 4.78 7.80
C LYS A 162 -14.33 4.25 8.67
N SER A 163 -14.18 4.25 10.00
CA SER A 163 -15.24 3.88 10.95
C SER A 163 -16.45 4.81 10.85
N ILE A 164 -16.20 6.13 10.86
CA ILE A 164 -17.26 7.14 10.70
C ILE A 164 -17.97 7.00 9.34
N ALA A 165 -17.19 6.85 8.27
CA ALA A 165 -17.72 6.71 6.92
C ALA A 165 -18.52 5.41 6.73
N GLU A 166 -18.08 4.28 7.30
CA GLU A 166 -18.84 3.01 7.28
C GLU A 166 -20.21 3.18 7.95
N GLN A 167 -20.24 3.83 9.13
CA GLN A 167 -21.49 4.10 9.83
C GLN A 167 -22.43 4.99 9.00
N PHE A 168 -21.91 6.02 8.31
CA PHE A 168 -22.72 6.82 7.40
C PHE A 168 -23.29 6.03 6.23
N VAL A 169 -22.48 5.17 5.60
CA VAL A 169 -22.93 4.29 4.51
C VAL A 169 -24.07 3.41 4.99
N LEU A 170 -23.85 2.63 6.06
CA LEU A 170 -24.84 1.67 6.56
C LEU A 170 -26.11 2.35 7.09
N LYS A 171 -26.00 3.54 7.69
CA LYS A 171 -27.16 4.32 8.14
C LYS A 171 -28.03 4.83 6.99
N ASN A 172 -27.47 4.99 5.78
CA ASN A 172 -28.21 5.40 4.59
C ASN A 172 -28.78 4.22 3.78
N ASN A 173 -28.66 2.98 4.28
CA ASN A 173 -29.32 1.84 3.68
C ASN A 173 -30.85 1.99 3.74
N GLY A 174 -31.51 1.76 2.60
CA GLY A 174 -32.96 1.88 2.46
C GLY A 174 -33.46 3.33 2.36
N CYS A 175 -32.57 4.32 2.31
CA CYS A 175 -32.98 5.71 2.12
C CYS A 175 -33.62 5.92 0.74
N PRO A 176 -34.80 6.57 0.64
CA PRO A 176 -35.45 6.81 -0.63
C PRO A 176 -34.64 7.78 -1.48
N PHE A 177 -34.69 7.60 -2.80
CA PHE A 177 -34.04 8.54 -3.70
C PHE A 177 -34.64 9.94 -3.59
N LYS A 178 -33.80 10.96 -3.83
CA LYS A 178 -34.23 12.36 -3.87
C LYS A 178 -34.88 12.72 -5.20
N ASN A 179 -34.66 11.91 -6.23
CA ASN A 179 -35.35 12.04 -7.49
C ASN A 179 -36.76 11.40 -7.39
N LYS A 180 -37.69 11.85 -8.23
CA LYS A 180 -39.07 11.34 -8.23
C LYS A 180 -39.21 9.97 -8.89
N SER A 181 -38.12 9.21 -9.08
CA SER A 181 -38.16 7.93 -9.81
C SER A 181 -38.75 6.77 -9.01
N GLY A 182 -38.91 6.95 -7.69
CA GLY A 182 -39.22 5.86 -6.77
C GLY A 182 -38.02 4.93 -6.56
N GLY A 183 -38.03 4.18 -5.45
CA GLY A 183 -36.94 3.29 -5.03
C GLY A 183 -36.08 3.86 -3.90
N CYS A 184 -35.07 3.08 -3.50
CA CYS A 184 -34.16 3.42 -2.41
C CYS A 184 -32.74 2.93 -2.70
N LEU A 185 -31.78 3.49 -1.95
CA LEU A 185 -30.38 3.11 -1.99
C LEU A 185 -30.13 1.93 -1.07
N TYR A 186 -29.64 0.81 -1.61
CA TYR A 186 -29.13 -0.31 -0.81
C TYR A 186 -27.61 -0.20 -0.66
N THR A 187 -27.13 -0.39 0.56
CA THR A 187 -25.71 -0.23 0.88
C THR A 187 -25.17 -1.42 1.66
N CYS A 188 -23.91 -1.77 1.45
CA CYS A 188 -23.17 -2.68 2.32
C CYS A 188 -21.70 -2.24 2.47
N ALA A 189 -21.00 -2.83 3.44
CA ALA A 189 -19.60 -2.57 3.70
C ALA A 189 -18.76 -3.85 3.69
N VAL A 190 -17.58 -3.78 3.07
CA VAL A 190 -16.61 -4.87 3.03
C VAL A 190 -15.39 -4.47 3.86
N ARG A 191 -15.04 -5.26 4.88
CA ARG A 191 -13.90 -5.06 5.79
C ARG A 191 -12.79 -6.04 5.42
N PRO A 192 -11.95 -5.74 4.40
CA PRO A 192 -10.86 -6.61 4.01
C PRO A 192 -9.77 -6.66 5.08
N ALA A 193 -9.11 -7.83 5.16
CA ALA A 193 -7.82 -8.02 5.80
C ALA A 193 -6.67 -7.31 5.04
N ALA A 194 -5.41 -7.57 5.40
CA ALA A 194 -4.27 -7.00 4.68
C ALA A 194 -4.24 -7.50 3.22
N ILE A 195 -4.30 -6.58 2.26
CA ILE A 195 -4.47 -6.91 0.84
C ILE A 195 -3.09 -7.11 0.20
N TYR A 196 -2.91 -8.17 -0.56
CA TYR A 196 -1.68 -8.45 -1.30
C TYR A 196 -1.99 -9.02 -2.70
N GLY A 197 -1.00 -8.94 -3.58
CA GLY A 197 -1.09 -9.50 -4.94
C GLY A 197 -0.21 -8.76 -5.94
N PRO A 198 -0.16 -9.25 -7.19
CA PRO A 198 0.45 -8.55 -8.32
C PRO A 198 -0.15 -7.16 -8.52
N GLY A 199 0.64 -6.10 -8.42
CA GLY A 199 0.11 -4.73 -8.54
C GLY A 199 0.08 -3.93 -7.25
N GLU A 200 0.31 -4.54 -6.09
CA GLU A 200 0.31 -3.81 -4.82
C GLU A 200 1.42 -2.74 -4.81
N ASP A 201 1.00 -1.48 -4.71
CA ASP A 201 1.84 -0.30 -4.98
C ASP A 201 2.11 0.55 -3.73
N ARG A 202 1.70 0.11 -2.54
CA ARG A 202 1.89 0.86 -1.28
C ARG A 202 2.78 0.13 -0.28
N HIS A 203 2.39 -1.04 0.20
CA HIS A 203 3.01 -1.72 1.33
C HIS A 203 4.23 -2.56 0.92
N LEU A 204 4.08 -3.44 -0.08
CA LEU A 204 5.16 -4.29 -0.59
C LEU A 204 6.32 -3.46 -1.15
N PRO A 205 6.14 -2.39 -1.94
CA PRO A 205 7.26 -1.56 -2.38
C PRO A 205 8.01 -0.92 -1.20
N ARG A 206 7.31 -0.47 -0.16
CA ARG A 206 7.93 0.08 1.07
C ARG A 206 8.75 -0.99 1.79
N ILE A 207 8.18 -2.18 2.00
CA ILE A 207 8.85 -3.30 2.68
C ILE A 207 10.08 -3.75 1.88
N ILE A 208 9.95 -3.91 0.56
CA ILE A 208 11.04 -4.28 -0.35
C ILE A 208 12.14 -3.21 -0.34
N SER A 209 11.78 -1.92 -0.40
CA SER A 209 12.76 -0.83 -0.32
C SER A 209 13.50 -0.82 1.03
N THR A 210 12.79 -1.02 2.14
CA THR A 210 13.39 -1.14 3.48
C THR A 210 14.32 -2.35 3.56
N ALA A 211 13.94 -3.49 2.97
CA ALA A 211 14.76 -4.70 2.90
C ALA A 211 16.05 -4.46 2.12
N ARG A 212 15.92 -3.84 0.93
CA ARG A 212 17.03 -3.47 0.05
C ARG A 212 18.02 -2.52 0.73
N LEU A 213 17.51 -1.53 1.47
CA LEU A 213 18.35 -0.60 2.23
C LEU A 213 19.01 -1.23 3.46
N GLY A 214 18.70 -2.48 3.80
CA GLY A 214 19.20 -3.16 5.00
C GLY A 214 18.56 -2.63 6.28
N LEU A 215 17.38 -2.00 6.17
CA LEU A 215 16.65 -1.37 7.27
C LEU A 215 15.55 -2.28 7.85
N LEU A 216 15.40 -3.51 7.37
CA LEU A 216 14.62 -4.54 8.06
C LEU A 216 15.40 -5.07 9.28
N LEU A 217 15.54 -4.22 10.30
CA LEU A 217 16.44 -4.43 11.44
C LEU A 217 15.93 -5.48 12.43
N PHE A 218 14.62 -5.53 12.64
CA PHE A 218 13.99 -6.40 13.64
C PHE A 218 12.59 -6.83 13.20
N ARG A 219 12.14 -7.95 13.77
CA ARG A 219 10.71 -8.33 13.77
C ARG A 219 10.02 -7.59 14.90
N VAL A 220 8.81 -7.11 14.68
CA VAL A 220 8.03 -6.46 15.73
C VAL A 220 7.12 -7.49 16.37
N GLY A 221 7.16 -7.59 17.69
CA GLY A 221 6.36 -8.56 18.43
C GLY A 221 6.89 -10.00 18.37
N ASP A 222 6.07 -10.92 18.85
CA ASP A 222 6.39 -12.35 18.95
C ASP A 222 6.08 -13.10 17.63
N LYS A 223 6.72 -14.25 17.42
CA LYS A 223 6.47 -15.12 16.24
C LYS A 223 5.07 -15.72 16.25
N THR A 224 4.45 -15.83 17.41
CA THR A 224 3.08 -16.34 17.59
C THR A 224 1.99 -15.36 17.18
N VAL A 225 2.33 -14.08 16.97
CA VAL A 225 1.38 -13.06 16.51
C VAL A 225 0.83 -13.45 15.14
N LYS A 226 -0.50 -13.46 15.00
CA LYS A 226 -1.19 -13.79 13.74
C LYS A 226 -2.03 -12.63 13.23
N SER A 227 -2.01 -12.47 11.92
CA SER A 227 -2.79 -11.49 11.15
C SER A 227 -3.40 -12.16 9.92
N ASP A 228 -4.56 -11.69 9.49
CA ASP A 228 -5.17 -12.15 8.23
C ASP A 228 -4.67 -11.38 7.02
N TRP A 229 -4.67 -12.08 5.88
CA TRP A 229 -4.39 -11.54 4.56
C TRP A 229 -5.51 -11.91 3.60
N VAL A 230 -5.67 -11.10 2.55
CA VAL A 230 -6.61 -11.37 1.46
C VAL A 230 -5.92 -11.12 0.13
N TYR A 231 -5.99 -12.12 -0.76
CA TYR A 231 -5.50 -11.98 -2.12
C TYR A 231 -6.42 -11.03 -2.91
N VAL A 232 -5.85 -10.17 -3.76
CA VAL A 232 -6.62 -9.15 -4.49
C VAL A 232 -7.80 -9.72 -5.27
N ASP A 233 -7.66 -10.86 -5.94
CA ASP A 233 -8.75 -11.45 -6.72
C ASP A 233 -9.85 -12.04 -5.83
N ASN A 234 -9.49 -12.55 -4.64
CA ASN A 234 -10.47 -12.98 -3.63
C ASN A 234 -11.24 -11.77 -3.09
N LEU A 235 -10.58 -10.63 -2.86
CA LEU A 235 -11.26 -9.40 -2.47
C LEU A 235 -12.19 -8.88 -3.57
N VAL A 236 -11.75 -8.91 -4.83
CA VAL A 236 -12.60 -8.53 -5.97
C VAL A 236 -13.84 -9.42 -6.03
N LEU A 237 -13.69 -10.74 -5.86
CA LEU A 237 -14.82 -11.66 -5.76
C LEU A 237 -15.77 -11.26 -4.62
N ALA A 238 -15.25 -10.97 -3.43
CA ALA A 238 -16.08 -10.55 -2.29
C ALA A 238 -16.86 -9.25 -2.58
N LEU A 239 -16.23 -8.26 -3.23
CA LEU A 239 -16.90 -7.02 -3.63
C LEU A 239 -18.03 -7.29 -4.61
N ILE A 240 -17.81 -8.13 -5.62
CA ILE A 240 -18.83 -8.50 -6.60
C ILE A 240 -19.99 -9.23 -5.91
N LEU A 241 -19.70 -10.24 -5.08
CA LEU A 241 -20.72 -10.96 -4.31
C LEU A 241 -21.52 -10.04 -3.39
N ALA A 242 -20.86 -9.07 -2.74
CA ALA A 242 -21.53 -8.07 -1.93
C ALA A 242 -22.48 -7.20 -2.78
N SER A 243 -22.09 -6.83 -4.01
CA SER A 243 -22.96 -6.10 -4.94
C SER A 243 -24.14 -6.93 -5.44
N MET A 244 -23.97 -8.24 -5.62
CA MET A 244 -25.03 -9.19 -5.99
C MET A 244 -25.99 -9.41 -4.82
N GLY A 245 -25.46 -9.39 -3.59
CA GLY A 245 -26.25 -9.44 -2.35
C GLY A 245 -27.16 -8.22 -2.14
N LEU A 246 -26.96 -7.14 -2.90
CA LEU A 246 -27.79 -5.93 -2.90
C LEU A 246 -28.89 -5.94 -3.99
N LEU A 247 -29.03 -7.00 -4.77
CA LEU A 247 -30.11 -7.12 -5.77
C LEU A 247 -31.46 -7.34 -5.06
N ASP A 248 -32.45 -6.53 -5.46
CA ASP A 248 -33.83 -6.54 -4.95
C ASP A 248 -34.83 -7.25 -5.88
N ASP A 249 -34.35 -7.72 -7.03
CA ASP A 249 -35.14 -8.26 -8.14
C ASP A 249 -34.87 -9.75 -8.43
N ILE A 250 -34.19 -10.47 -7.52
CA ILE A 250 -33.89 -11.89 -7.69
C ILE A 250 -35.20 -12.71 -7.59
N PRO A 251 -35.60 -13.47 -8.64
CA PRO A 251 -36.81 -14.29 -8.61
C PRO A 251 -36.78 -15.32 -7.46
N GLY A 252 -37.87 -15.40 -6.69
CA GLY A 252 -38.04 -16.41 -5.63
C GLY A 252 -37.37 -16.10 -4.29
N LYS A 253 -36.86 -14.88 -4.06
CA LYS A 253 -36.33 -14.43 -2.76
C LYS A 253 -37.20 -13.35 -2.11
N GLU A 254 -37.07 -13.21 -0.79
CA GLU A 254 -37.67 -12.10 -0.04
C GLU A 254 -37.32 -10.75 -0.66
N LYS A 255 -38.23 -9.78 -0.55
CA LYS A 255 -38.08 -8.44 -1.14
C LYS A 255 -36.88 -7.63 -0.62
N HIS A 256 -36.22 -8.07 0.45
CA HIS A 256 -35.10 -7.34 1.04
C HIS A 256 -33.77 -7.98 0.65
N PRO A 257 -32.83 -7.23 0.03
CA PRO A 257 -31.52 -7.78 -0.32
C PRO A 257 -30.76 -8.24 0.92
N VAL A 258 -30.11 -9.40 0.84
CA VAL A 258 -29.41 -10.03 1.98
C VAL A 258 -28.25 -9.17 2.50
N ALA A 259 -27.56 -8.45 1.62
CA ALA A 259 -26.43 -7.60 2.00
C ALA A 259 -26.84 -6.19 2.44
N ALA A 260 -28.11 -5.81 2.31
CA ALA A 260 -28.55 -4.46 2.62
C ALA A 260 -28.38 -4.15 4.12
N GLY A 261 -27.61 -3.09 4.41
CA GLY A 261 -27.28 -2.65 5.75
C GLY A 261 -26.21 -3.50 6.45
N GLN A 262 -25.58 -4.45 5.75
CA GLN A 262 -24.63 -5.38 6.34
C GLN A 262 -23.16 -4.94 6.13
N ALA A 263 -22.33 -5.32 7.09
CA ALA A 263 -20.87 -5.35 6.96
C ALA A 263 -20.38 -6.80 6.88
N TYR A 264 -19.22 -7.03 6.25
CA TYR A 264 -18.60 -8.34 6.07
C TYR A 264 -17.09 -8.29 6.24
N PHE A 265 -16.52 -9.09 7.14
CA PHE A 265 -15.08 -9.35 7.17
C PHE A 265 -14.67 -10.30 6.04
N ILE A 266 -13.60 -9.93 5.31
CA ILE A 266 -13.09 -10.71 4.18
C ILE A 266 -11.61 -11.03 4.40
N SER A 267 -11.27 -12.32 4.41
CA SER A 267 -9.91 -12.84 4.45
C SER A 267 -9.79 -14.12 3.62
N ASP A 268 -8.55 -14.60 3.42
CA ASP A 268 -8.28 -15.92 2.82
C ASP A 268 -8.42 -17.07 3.85
N GLY A 269 -8.77 -16.77 5.10
CA GLY A 269 -8.98 -17.78 6.15
C GLY A 269 -7.72 -18.48 6.65
N SER A 270 -6.55 -17.86 6.48
CA SER A 270 -5.25 -18.43 6.88
C SER A 270 -4.45 -17.44 7.74
N PRO A 271 -4.82 -17.24 9.03
CA PRO A 271 -4.10 -16.34 9.91
C PRO A 271 -2.66 -16.80 10.11
N VAL A 272 -1.71 -15.90 9.82
CA VAL A 272 -0.28 -16.21 9.82
C VAL A 272 0.52 -15.02 10.33
N ASN A 273 1.72 -15.27 10.83
CA ASN A 273 2.63 -14.19 11.20
C ASN A 273 3.04 -13.38 9.96
N THR A 274 2.96 -12.05 10.03
CA THR A 274 3.31 -11.15 8.91
C THR A 274 4.72 -11.41 8.36
N PHE A 275 5.71 -11.68 9.21
CA PHE A 275 7.08 -11.93 8.76
C PHE A 275 7.22 -13.29 8.08
N GLU A 276 6.46 -14.29 8.52
CA GLU A 276 6.42 -15.61 7.89
C GLU A 276 5.71 -15.54 6.53
N PHE A 277 4.61 -14.78 6.45
CA PHE A 277 3.88 -14.55 5.21
C PHE A 277 4.74 -13.87 4.14
N LEU A 278 5.51 -12.85 4.52
CA LEU A 278 6.37 -12.09 3.59
C LEU A 278 7.71 -12.77 3.30
N GLN A 279 8.09 -13.78 4.07
CA GLN A 279 9.40 -14.45 3.94
C GLN A 279 9.65 -15.03 2.53
N PRO A 280 8.71 -15.74 1.88
CA PRO A 280 8.92 -16.26 0.52
C PRO A 280 9.24 -15.15 -0.49
N LEU A 281 8.50 -14.04 -0.43
CA LEU A 281 8.73 -12.88 -1.29
C LEU A 281 10.13 -12.30 -1.09
N LEU A 282 10.50 -11.96 0.15
CA LEU A 282 11.80 -11.37 0.44
C LEU A 282 12.97 -12.30 0.04
N LYS A 283 12.86 -13.59 0.34
CA LYS A 283 13.87 -14.59 -0.06
C LYS A 283 13.99 -14.70 -1.58
N SER A 284 12.87 -14.73 -2.31
CA SER A 284 12.86 -14.82 -3.78
C SER A 284 13.55 -13.63 -4.46
N LEU A 285 13.50 -12.45 -3.83
CA LEU A 285 14.14 -11.23 -4.32
C LEU A 285 15.61 -11.10 -3.87
N GLY A 286 16.09 -12.02 -3.02
CA GLY A 286 17.46 -12.06 -2.51
C GLY A 286 17.69 -11.24 -1.24
N TYR A 287 16.63 -10.85 -0.54
CA TYR A 287 16.70 -10.08 0.70
C TYR A 287 16.62 -10.99 1.94
N GLY A 288 17.35 -10.61 2.99
CA GLY A 288 17.31 -11.28 4.27
C GLY A 288 16.07 -10.90 5.09
N ILE A 289 15.66 -11.80 5.98
CA ILE A 289 14.66 -11.51 7.02
C ILE A 289 15.36 -11.10 8.33
N PRO A 290 14.74 -10.24 9.14
CA PRO A 290 15.31 -9.89 10.44
C PRO A 290 15.49 -11.14 11.32
N LYS A 291 16.63 -11.21 12.02
CA LYS A 291 16.97 -12.31 12.95
C LYS A 291 16.58 -12.00 14.39
N THR A 292 16.56 -10.73 14.75
CA THR A 292 16.20 -10.22 16.08
C THR A 292 14.74 -9.78 16.10
N SER A 293 14.15 -9.72 17.29
CA SER A 293 12.83 -9.16 17.53
C SER A 293 12.92 -7.94 18.45
N LEU A 294 11.96 -7.03 18.31
CA LEU A 294 11.74 -5.88 19.16
C LEU A 294 10.36 -6.03 19.80
N ALA A 295 10.31 -6.01 21.12
CA ALA A 295 9.03 -6.09 21.85
C ALA A 295 8.12 -4.92 21.46
N VAL A 296 6.80 -5.17 21.42
CA VAL A 296 5.79 -4.21 20.95
C VAL A 296 5.90 -2.86 21.66
N ASN A 297 6.07 -2.85 22.98
CA ASN A 297 6.17 -1.60 23.76
C ASN A 297 7.36 -0.73 23.32
N HIS A 298 8.52 -1.33 23.07
CA HIS A 298 9.70 -0.59 22.58
C HIS A 298 9.50 -0.11 21.14
N ALA A 299 8.89 -0.93 20.29
CA ALA A 299 8.54 -0.54 18.93
C ALA A 299 7.53 0.62 18.90
N LEU A 300 6.56 0.65 19.83
CA LEU A 300 5.62 1.76 19.99
C LEU A 300 6.30 3.06 20.41
N VAL A 301 7.29 3.00 21.31
CA VAL A 301 8.09 4.18 21.67
C VAL A 301 8.81 4.72 20.44
N LEU A 302 9.46 3.85 19.65
CA LEU A 302 10.12 4.25 18.40
C LEU A 302 9.13 4.84 17.38
N GLY A 303 7.94 4.24 17.26
CA GLY A 303 6.86 4.75 16.42
C GLY A 303 6.37 6.13 16.84
N LYS A 304 6.21 6.38 18.15
CA LYS A 304 5.84 7.69 18.70
C LYS A 304 6.90 8.75 18.45
N ILE A 305 8.19 8.39 18.54
CA ILE A 305 9.30 9.28 18.20
C ILE A 305 9.24 9.64 16.70
N CYS A 306 9.06 8.66 15.81
CA CYS A 306 8.91 8.92 14.38
C CYS A 306 7.69 9.82 14.12
N TRP A 307 6.55 9.52 14.74
CA TRP A 307 5.35 10.32 14.64
C TRP A 307 5.58 11.79 15.02
N PHE A 308 6.23 12.03 16.16
CA PHE A 308 6.57 13.38 16.63
C PHE A 308 7.42 14.15 15.61
N PHE A 309 8.51 13.54 15.12
CA PHE A 309 9.36 14.18 14.10
C PHE A 309 8.60 14.49 12.80
N TYR A 310 7.79 13.56 12.32
CA TYR A 310 7.00 13.79 11.09
C TYR A 310 5.88 14.80 11.29
N THR A 311 5.40 14.99 12.52
CA THR A 311 4.46 16.06 12.88
C THR A 311 5.13 17.42 12.79
N ILE A 312 6.37 17.57 13.28
CA ILE A 312 7.16 18.80 13.10
C ILE A 312 7.38 19.08 11.61
N LEU A 313 7.61 18.03 10.82
CA LEU A 313 7.85 18.12 9.38
C LEU A 313 6.57 18.20 8.54
N TYR A 314 5.40 18.41 9.16
CA TYR A 314 4.09 18.43 8.50
C TYR A 314 4.05 19.27 7.21
N PRO A 315 4.56 20.52 7.17
CA PRO A 315 4.53 21.36 5.97
C PRO A 315 5.29 20.77 4.76
N TRP A 316 6.19 19.82 5.00
CA TRP A 316 7.04 19.20 3.98
C TRP A 316 6.68 17.73 3.71
N LEU A 317 5.58 17.20 4.26
CA LEU A 317 5.21 15.79 4.05
C LEU A 317 5.07 15.40 2.57
N ASN A 318 4.57 16.30 1.74
CA ASN A 318 4.41 16.07 0.31
C ASN A 318 5.69 16.29 -0.52
N ARG A 319 6.83 16.62 0.11
CA ARG A 319 8.10 16.80 -0.59
C ARG A 319 8.75 15.46 -0.90
N TRP A 320 9.32 15.36 -2.11
CA TRP A 320 9.95 14.15 -2.62
C TRP A 320 11.22 13.76 -1.86
N TRP A 321 11.94 14.74 -1.30
CA TRP A 321 13.19 14.52 -0.55
C TRP A 321 12.95 13.98 0.86
N LEU A 322 11.74 14.13 1.42
CA LEU A 322 11.43 13.63 2.75
C LEU A 322 11.06 12.14 2.66
N PRO A 323 11.82 11.23 3.30
CA PRO A 323 11.56 9.80 3.23
C PRO A 323 10.22 9.41 3.88
N GLN A 324 9.81 8.16 3.72
CA GLN A 324 8.69 7.61 4.48
C GLN A 324 9.11 7.38 5.94
N PRO A 325 8.20 7.53 6.92
CA PRO A 325 8.50 7.19 8.29
C PRO A 325 8.92 5.73 8.37
N PHE A 326 9.95 5.47 9.19
CA PHE A 326 10.50 4.13 9.35
C PHE A 326 9.49 3.17 9.94
N ILE A 327 8.79 3.61 10.98
CA ILE A 327 7.71 2.88 11.63
C ILE A 327 6.75 3.87 12.30
N LEU A 328 5.45 3.62 12.23
CA LEU A 328 4.43 4.38 12.95
C LEU A 328 3.70 3.51 13.99
N PRO A 329 3.09 4.09 15.04
CA PRO A 329 2.42 3.31 16.09
C PRO A 329 1.35 2.33 15.57
N SER A 330 0.54 2.76 14.59
CA SER A 330 -0.46 1.90 13.96
C SER A 330 0.15 0.75 13.15
N GLU A 331 1.30 0.98 12.49
CA GLU A 331 2.04 -0.08 11.80
C GLU A 331 2.58 -1.10 12.82
N VAL A 332 3.03 -0.65 14.00
CA VAL A 332 3.45 -1.54 15.11
C VAL A 332 2.30 -2.42 15.56
N HIS A 333 1.11 -1.85 15.81
CA HIS A 333 -0.05 -2.64 16.21
C HIS A 333 -0.45 -3.67 15.15
N LYS A 334 -0.46 -3.28 13.87
CA LYS A 334 -0.81 -4.15 12.73
C LYS A 334 0.13 -5.33 12.52
N VAL A 335 1.36 -5.31 13.04
CA VAL A 335 2.29 -6.45 12.90
C VAL A 335 2.63 -7.13 14.23
N GLY A 336 2.46 -6.43 15.35
CA GLY A 336 2.90 -6.86 16.67
C GLY A 336 1.78 -7.35 17.59
N VAL A 337 0.51 -7.20 17.20
CA VAL A 337 -0.66 -7.64 17.99
C VAL A 337 -1.50 -8.61 17.18
N THR A 338 -1.91 -9.72 17.78
CA THR A 338 -2.76 -10.72 17.12
C THR A 338 -4.13 -10.13 16.80
N HIS A 339 -4.51 -10.16 15.53
CA HIS A 339 -5.83 -9.73 15.06
C HIS A 339 -6.21 -10.49 13.80
N TYR A 340 -7.27 -11.27 13.86
CA TYR A 340 -7.82 -11.96 12.69
C TYR A 340 -9.33 -12.17 12.86
N PHE A 341 -10.03 -12.29 11.73
CA PHE A 341 -11.48 -12.16 11.68
C PHE A 341 -12.11 -13.31 10.90
N SER A 342 -13.27 -13.76 11.39
CA SER A 342 -14.10 -14.75 10.74
C SER A 342 -14.79 -14.15 9.52
N TYR A 343 -14.64 -14.80 8.36
CA TYR A 343 -15.42 -14.48 7.15
C TYR A 343 -16.70 -15.33 7.03
N LEU A 344 -17.11 -16.05 8.09
CA LEU A 344 -18.25 -16.97 8.05
C LEU A 344 -19.55 -16.29 7.62
N LYS A 345 -19.83 -15.08 8.09
CA LYS A 345 -21.01 -14.32 7.67
C LYS A 345 -20.99 -14.05 6.16
N ALA A 346 -19.84 -13.69 5.60
CA ALA A 346 -19.70 -13.49 4.16
C ALA A 346 -19.91 -14.79 3.38
N LYS A 347 -19.42 -15.92 3.92
CA LYS A 347 -19.65 -17.25 3.35
C LYS A 347 -21.13 -17.62 3.34
N GLU A 348 -21.84 -17.39 4.43
CA GLU A 348 -23.23 -17.80 4.61
C GLU A 348 -24.21 -16.91 3.83
N GLU A 349 -24.06 -15.58 3.91
CA GLU A 349 -25.01 -14.63 3.35
C GLU A 349 -24.78 -14.34 1.87
N ILE A 350 -23.52 -14.09 1.48
CA ILE A 350 -23.15 -13.69 0.11
C ILE A 350 -22.39 -14.78 -0.65
N GLY A 351 -22.15 -15.95 -0.03
CA GLY A 351 -21.52 -17.09 -0.70
C GLY A 351 -20.01 -16.96 -0.89
N TYR A 352 -19.33 -16.08 -0.14
CA TYR A 352 -17.89 -15.88 -0.30
C TYR A 352 -17.09 -17.11 0.12
N VAL A 353 -16.28 -17.61 -0.82
CA VAL A 353 -15.25 -18.63 -0.59
C VAL A 353 -13.99 -18.18 -1.32
N PRO A 354 -12.82 -18.08 -0.64
CA PRO A 354 -11.56 -17.75 -1.30
C PRO A 354 -11.25 -18.75 -2.42
N MET A 355 -11.04 -18.25 -3.63
CA MET A 355 -10.77 -19.09 -4.81
C MET A 355 -9.28 -19.33 -5.02
N VAL A 356 -8.44 -18.38 -4.59
CA VAL A 356 -6.99 -18.45 -4.66
C VAL A 356 -6.43 -18.70 -3.27
N THR A 357 -5.57 -19.70 -3.12
CA THR A 357 -4.92 -19.98 -1.84
C THR A 357 -3.78 -18.98 -1.57
N PRO A 358 -3.40 -18.74 -0.30
CA PRO A 358 -2.26 -17.90 0.03
C PRO A 358 -0.95 -18.27 -0.66
N LYS A 359 -0.75 -19.57 -0.92
CA LYS A 359 0.43 -20.09 -1.61
C LYS A 359 0.45 -19.68 -3.09
N GLU A 360 -0.67 -19.79 -3.78
CA GLU A 360 -0.81 -19.42 -5.20
C GLU A 360 -0.76 -17.90 -5.38
N GLY A 361 -1.44 -17.15 -4.51
CA GLY A 361 -1.39 -15.69 -4.51
C GLY A 361 0.03 -15.16 -4.26
N MET A 362 0.76 -15.76 -3.32
CA MET A 362 2.16 -15.42 -3.05
C MET A 362 3.07 -15.78 -4.23
N ALA A 363 2.85 -16.92 -4.89
CA ALA A 363 3.61 -17.30 -6.08
C ALA A 363 3.43 -16.28 -7.22
N SER A 364 2.19 -15.87 -7.49
CA SER A 364 1.87 -14.84 -8.49
C SER A 364 2.50 -13.49 -8.14
N THR A 365 2.47 -13.13 -6.85
CA THR A 365 3.12 -11.92 -6.34
C THR A 365 4.64 -11.97 -6.54
N ILE A 366 5.28 -13.10 -6.27
CA ILE A 366 6.72 -13.30 -6.50
C ILE A 366 7.06 -13.11 -7.98
N SER A 367 6.34 -13.79 -8.89
CA SER A 367 6.57 -13.67 -10.33
C SER A 367 6.48 -12.22 -10.80
N TYR A 368 5.43 -11.51 -10.37
CA TYR A 368 5.24 -10.10 -10.69
C TYR A 368 6.43 -9.21 -10.25
N TRP A 369 6.93 -9.42 -9.03
CA TRP A 369 8.07 -8.64 -8.51
C TRP A 369 9.41 -9.05 -9.13
N GLN A 370 9.56 -10.31 -9.54
CA GLN A 370 10.76 -10.79 -10.23
C GLN A 370 10.86 -10.24 -11.65
N GLU A 371 9.75 -10.24 -12.40
CA GLU A 371 9.69 -9.65 -13.75
C GLU A 371 9.97 -8.15 -13.73
N ARG A 372 9.48 -7.45 -12.70
CA ARG A 372 9.68 -6.00 -12.52
C ARG A 372 10.93 -5.64 -11.73
N LYS A 373 11.85 -6.59 -11.52
CA LYS A 373 13.14 -6.31 -10.87
C LYS A 373 14.07 -5.56 -11.84
N GLU A 374 13.63 -4.40 -12.31
CA GLU A 374 14.43 -3.45 -13.10
C GLU A 374 15.37 -2.63 -12.23
N ILE A 375 15.20 -2.66 -10.90
CA ILE A 375 16.05 -1.84 -10.03
C ILE A 375 17.41 -2.49 -9.83
N VAL A 376 18.47 -1.70 -10.05
CA VAL A 376 19.85 -2.04 -9.70
C VAL A 376 19.91 -2.52 -8.25
N ASP A 377 20.35 -3.78 -8.06
CA ASP A 377 20.66 -4.29 -6.73
C ASP A 377 21.81 -3.45 -6.15
N GLY A 378 21.67 -3.02 -4.89
CA GLY A 378 22.63 -2.10 -4.30
C GLY A 378 22.94 -2.42 -2.85
N PRO A 379 24.04 -1.85 -2.34
CA PRO A 379 24.43 -2.06 -0.97
C PRO A 379 23.45 -1.36 -0.02
N SER A 380 23.51 -1.74 1.26
CA SER A 380 22.69 -1.14 2.32
C SER A 380 22.98 0.35 2.49
N ILE A 381 22.07 1.06 3.16
CA ILE A 381 22.25 2.47 3.49
C ILE A 381 23.53 2.74 4.29
N TYR A 382 24.02 1.76 5.04
CA TYR A 382 25.28 1.86 5.78
C TYR A 382 26.49 2.02 4.87
N ALA A 383 26.53 1.33 3.73
CA ALA A 383 27.60 1.51 2.75
C ALA A 383 27.51 2.87 2.07
N TRP A 384 26.29 3.35 1.79
CA TRP A 384 26.06 4.70 1.29
C TRP A 384 26.59 5.76 2.25
N LEU A 385 26.20 5.67 3.52
CA LEU A 385 26.68 6.59 4.57
C LEU A 385 28.20 6.51 4.72
N PHE A 386 28.77 5.31 4.76
CA PHE A 386 30.21 5.11 4.87
C PHE A 386 30.97 5.74 3.69
N CYS A 387 30.57 5.46 2.45
CA CYS A 387 31.28 5.96 1.27
C CYS A 387 31.09 7.47 1.10
N ILE A 388 29.86 7.97 1.19
CA ILE A 388 29.59 9.41 0.99
C ILE A 388 30.21 10.23 2.11
N LEU A 389 29.90 9.91 3.38
CA LEU A 389 30.45 10.68 4.49
C LEU A 389 31.97 10.52 4.58
N GLY A 390 32.50 9.33 4.30
CA GLY A 390 33.94 9.07 4.28
C GLY A 390 34.66 9.89 3.21
N MET A 391 34.21 9.85 1.96
CA MET A 391 34.84 10.59 0.86
C MET A 391 34.69 12.11 1.02
N VAL A 392 33.52 12.59 1.48
CA VAL A 392 33.33 14.01 1.79
C VAL A 392 34.22 14.45 2.95
N SER A 393 34.33 13.63 4.00
CA SER A 393 35.19 13.93 5.14
C SER A 393 36.67 13.99 4.75
N LEU A 394 37.14 13.05 3.93
CA LEU A 394 38.49 13.03 3.38
C LEU A 394 38.76 14.28 2.51
N PHE A 395 37.82 14.64 1.63
CA PHE A 395 37.93 15.85 0.81
C PHE A 395 38.05 17.11 1.68
N CYS A 396 37.13 17.27 2.63
CA CYS A 396 37.11 18.40 3.55
C CYS A 396 38.41 18.50 4.35
N ALA A 397 38.87 17.39 4.93
CA ALA A 397 40.12 17.35 5.68
C ALA A 397 41.34 17.73 4.80
N ALA A 398 41.39 17.22 3.57
CA ALA A 398 42.53 17.34 2.65
C ALA A 398 42.68 18.72 1.98
N TYR A 399 41.57 19.40 1.66
CA TYR A 399 41.57 20.56 0.77
C TYR A 399 40.91 21.83 1.32
N LEU A 400 39.98 21.75 2.28
CA LEU A 400 39.34 22.95 2.84
C LEU A 400 40.24 23.64 3.88
N PRO A 401 40.07 24.93 4.17
CA PRO A 401 40.82 25.63 5.23
C PRO A 401 40.61 24.99 6.62
N GLY A 402 41.66 24.93 7.44
CA GLY A 402 41.66 24.15 8.69
C GLY A 402 41.07 24.84 9.91
N ASP A 403 40.83 26.15 9.83
CA ASP A 403 40.72 26.99 11.02
C ASP A 403 39.27 27.20 11.50
N THR A 404 38.30 26.47 10.92
CA THR A 404 36.88 26.67 11.21
C THR A 404 36.10 25.37 11.41
N GLY A 405 35.41 25.27 12.55
CA GLY A 405 34.31 24.35 12.78
C GLY A 405 34.64 22.87 12.58
N ILE A 406 33.76 22.13 11.91
CA ILE A 406 33.84 20.67 11.76
C ILE A 406 35.07 20.21 10.96
N VAL A 407 35.64 21.07 10.11
CA VAL A 407 36.79 20.72 9.26
C VAL A 407 38.05 20.49 10.09
N SER A 408 38.25 21.25 11.17
CA SER A 408 39.41 21.09 12.07
C SER A 408 39.39 19.71 12.74
N ILE A 409 38.21 19.26 13.19
CA ILE A 409 37.98 17.95 13.81
C ILE A 409 38.25 16.84 12.80
N LEU A 410 37.66 16.92 11.60
CA LEU A 410 37.87 15.93 10.53
C LEU A 410 39.35 15.81 10.14
N ARG A 411 40.06 16.94 10.07
CA ARG A 411 41.50 16.97 9.82
C ARG A 411 42.30 16.31 10.94
N ALA A 412 41.98 16.60 12.20
CA ALA A 412 42.64 15.97 13.34
C ALA A 412 42.49 14.44 13.32
N ILE A 413 41.27 13.94 13.03
CA ILE A 413 41.00 12.50 12.87
C ILE A 413 41.84 11.92 11.72
N CYS A 414 41.85 12.57 10.56
CA CYS A 414 42.62 12.12 9.41
C CYS A 414 44.13 12.12 9.68
N LEU A 415 44.66 13.14 10.37
CA LEU A 415 46.07 13.20 10.74
C LEU A 415 46.45 12.17 11.81
N PHE A 416 45.55 11.88 12.75
CA PHE A 416 45.74 10.78 13.69
C PHE A 416 45.86 9.44 12.96
N GLN A 417 45.00 9.20 11.97
CA GLN A 417 44.97 7.95 11.20
C GLN A 417 46.10 7.84 10.18
N PHE A 418 46.34 8.88 9.38
CA PHE A 418 47.23 8.88 8.21
C PHE A 418 48.57 9.58 8.45
N ARG A 419 48.78 10.15 9.64
CA ARG A 419 50.03 10.77 10.14
C ARG A 419 50.51 12.02 9.40
N SER A 420 50.03 12.31 8.18
CA SER A 420 50.39 13.52 7.43
C SER A 420 49.31 13.99 6.46
N MET A 421 49.31 15.29 6.15
CA MET A 421 48.42 15.90 5.15
C MET A 421 48.66 15.36 3.74
N TRP A 422 49.91 15.06 3.40
CA TRP A 422 50.26 14.45 2.13
C TRP A 422 49.59 13.08 1.98
N MET A 423 49.67 12.25 3.03
CA MET A 423 49.03 10.94 3.03
C MET A 423 47.49 11.05 2.95
N THR A 424 46.87 12.00 3.66
CA THR A 424 45.41 12.22 3.56
C THR A 424 44.99 12.60 2.14
N ARG A 425 45.74 13.49 1.45
CA ARG A 425 45.49 13.85 0.05
C ARG A 425 45.67 12.67 -0.89
N LEU A 426 46.75 11.90 -0.70
CA LEU A 426 47.01 10.71 -1.50
C LEU A 426 45.90 9.67 -1.35
N VAL A 427 45.45 9.39 -0.12
CA VAL A 427 44.34 8.46 0.16
C VAL A 427 43.06 8.93 -0.53
N PHE A 428 42.73 10.22 -0.46
CA PHE A 428 41.58 10.77 -1.18
C PHE A 428 41.71 10.57 -2.70
N LEU A 429 42.84 10.94 -3.30
CA LEU A 429 43.05 10.82 -4.74
C LEU A 429 42.99 9.37 -5.21
N LEU A 430 43.62 8.44 -4.48
CA LEU A 430 43.56 7.01 -4.77
C LEU A 430 42.13 6.46 -4.63
N GLY A 431 41.39 6.89 -3.60
CA GLY A 431 39.99 6.54 -3.42
C GLY A 431 39.12 7.04 -4.57
N THR A 432 39.26 8.30 -4.97
CA THR A 432 38.54 8.87 -6.11
C THR A 432 38.88 8.15 -7.42
N ALA A 433 40.16 7.86 -7.67
CA ALA A 433 40.59 7.11 -8.84
C ALA A 433 39.98 5.71 -8.86
N ALA A 434 40.00 4.98 -7.73
CA ALA A 434 39.39 3.67 -7.60
C ALA A 434 37.89 3.70 -7.95
N HIS A 435 37.14 4.64 -7.38
CA HIS A 435 35.71 4.83 -7.67
C HIS A 435 35.43 5.13 -9.16
N ILE A 436 36.28 5.95 -9.81
CA ILE A 436 36.19 6.22 -11.25
C ILE A 436 36.40 4.93 -12.04
N PHE A 437 37.49 4.20 -11.78
CA PHE A 437 37.81 2.96 -12.48
C PHE A 437 36.73 1.89 -12.29
N GLU A 438 36.25 1.72 -11.06
CA GLU A 438 35.17 0.78 -10.75
C GLU A 438 33.86 1.18 -11.41
N GLY A 439 33.53 2.47 -11.46
CA GLY A 439 32.37 2.99 -12.19
C GLY A 439 32.46 2.68 -13.69
N ILE A 440 33.58 3.00 -14.32
CA ILE A 440 33.81 2.70 -15.75
C ILE A 440 33.75 1.19 -16.01
N TYR A 441 34.37 0.37 -15.15
CA TYR A 441 34.30 -1.08 -15.27
C TYR A 441 32.85 -1.58 -15.15
N ALA A 442 32.11 -1.08 -14.17
CA ALA A 442 30.70 -1.43 -13.98
C ALA A 442 29.84 -1.05 -15.19
N TRP A 443 30.08 0.10 -15.83
CA TRP A 443 29.39 0.49 -17.06
C TRP A 443 29.58 -0.53 -18.19
N HIS A 444 30.83 -0.94 -18.43
CA HIS A 444 31.15 -1.89 -19.50
C HIS A 444 30.61 -3.29 -19.20
N LEU A 445 30.71 -3.74 -17.96
CA LEU A 445 30.15 -5.03 -17.54
C LEU A 445 28.62 -5.02 -17.62
N ALA A 446 27.97 -3.97 -17.11
CA ALA A 446 26.51 -3.85 -17.11
C ALA A 446 25.94 -3.80 -18.53
N LYS A 447 26.61 -3.17 -19.50
CA LYS A 447 26.17 -3.24 -20.91
C LYS A 447 26.05 -4.67 -21.45
N ARG A 448 26.80 -5.63 -20.90
CA ARG A 448 26.75 -7.04 -21.31
C ARG A 448 25.70 -7.83 -20.54
N VAL A 449 25.59 -7.60 -19.23
CA VAL A 449 24.79 -8.46 -18.33
C VAL A 449 23.46 -7.84 -17.89
N ASP A 450 23.28 -6.53 -18.04
CA ASP A 450 22.12 -5.76 -17.63
C ASP A 450 22.03 -4.41 -18.39
N PRO A 451 21.86 -4.45 -19.72
CA PRO A 451 21.99 -3.27 -20.58
C PRO A 451 20.96 -2.19 -20.25
N ALA A 452 19.75 -2.58 -19.82
CA ALA A 452 18.69 -1.65 -19.42
C ALA A 452 19.11 -0.73 -18.27
N ASN A 453 19.96 -1.22 -17.35
CA ASN A 453 20.35 -0.51 -16.14
C ASN A 453 21.81 -0.05 -16.11
N ALA A 454 22.52 -0.11 -17.24
CA ALA A 454 23.95 0.21 -17.28
C ALA A 454 24.29 1.58 -16.67
N ARG A 455 23.42 2.59 -16.88
CA ARG A 455 23.60 3.93 -16.30
C ARG A 455 23.48 3.94 -14.78
N GLY A 456 22.52 3.19 -14.25
CA GLY A 456 22.35 3.04 -12.81
C GLY A 456 23.55 2.36 -12.17
N TRP A 457 24.05 1.28 -12.78
CA TRP A 457 25.25 0.57 -12.32
C TRP A 457 26.50 1.46 -12.32
N PHE A 458 26.68 2.29 -13.34
CA PHE A 458 27.78 3.26 -13.39
C PHE A 458 27.71 4.24 -12.22
N TRP A 459 26.61 4.98 -12.08
CA TRP A 459 26.52 6.05 -11.07
C TRP A 459 26.54 5.50 -9.65
N GLN A 460 25.88 4.37 -9.41
CA GLN A 460 25.90 3.72 -8.09
C GLN A 460 27.31 3.23 -7.74
N THR A 461 28.04 2.65 -8.71
CA THR A 461 29.41 2.17 -8.48
C THR A 461 30.41 3.31 -8.41
N PHE A 462 30.22 4.38 -9.16
CA PHE A 462 31.00 5.60 -9.01
C PHE A 462 30.85 6.19 -7.59
N ALA A 463 29.63 6.19 -7.03
CA ALA A 463 29.40 6.70 -5.69
C ALA A 463 29.91 5.76 -4.57
N LEU A 464 29.83 4.45 -4.75
CA LEU A 464 29.99 3.46 -3.68
C LEU A 464 31.16 2.49 -3.87
N GLY A 465 31.87 2.62 -4.99
CA GLY A 465 32.96 1.75 -5.38
C GLY A 465 32.62 0.26 -5.32
N TYR A 466 33.56 -0.53 -4.81
CA TYR A 466 33.45 -1.98 -4.68
C TYR A 466 32.17 -2.46 -3.97
N PHE A 467 31.63 -1.67 -3.01
CA PHE A 467 30.41 -2.03 -2.29
C PHE A 467 29.20 -2.21 -3.21
N SER A 468 29.15 -1.44 -4.32
CA SER A 468 28.19 -1.62 -5.41
C SER A 468 28.66 -2.67 -6.41
N LEU A 469 29.93 -2.59 -6.86
CA LEU A 469 30.46 -3.44 -7.93
C LEU A 469 30.28 -4.94 -7.67
N ARG A 470 30.44 -5.37 -6.42
CA ARG A 470 30.24 -6.79 -6.01
C ARG A 470 28.85 -7.34 -6.35
N PHE A 471 27.81 -6.51 -6.40
CA PHE A 471 26.46 -6.94 -6.77
C PHE A 471 26.36 -7.20 -8.27
N LEU A 472 26.93 -6.31 -9.09
CA LEU A 472 27.02 -6.51 -10.53
C LEU A 472 27.86 -7.74 -10.89
N LEU A 473 29.00 -7.93 -10.19
CA LEU A 473 29.83 -9.12 -10.33
C LEU A 473 29.09 -10.40 -10.00
N LYS A 474 28.24 -10.39 -8.95
CA LYS A 474 27.38 -11.53 -8.61
C LYS A 474 26.33 -11.79 -9.70
N ARG A 475 25.76 -10.75 -10.29
CA ARG A 475 24.81 -10.86 -11.41
C ARG A 475 25.47 -11.44 -12.66
N ALA A 476 26.71 -11.03 -12.97
CA ALA A 476 27.47 -11.55 -14.11
C ALA A 476 27.90 -13.03 -13.99
N ARG A 477 27.79 -13.63 -12.80
CA ARG A 477 28.08 -15.05 -12.56
C ARG A 477 26.84 -15.96 -12.71
N LYS A 478 25.65 -15.36 -12.78
CA LYS A 478 24.40 -16.07 -13.10
C LYS A 478 24.21 -16.06 -14.60
#